data_AF-A0A8J5KUY6-F1
#
_entry.id   AF-A0A8J5KUY6-F1
#
_cell.length_a   1.000
_cell.length_b   1.000
_cell.length_c   1.000
_cell.angle_alpha   90.00
_cell.angle_beta   90.00
_cell.angle_gamma   90.00
#
_symmetry.space_group_name_H-M   'P 1'
#
loop_
_entity.id
_entity.type
_entity.pdbx_description
1 polymer ?
#
loop_
_entity_poly.entity_id
_entity_poly.type
_entity_poly.pdbx_seq_one_letter_code
_entity_poly.pdbx_strand_id
1 'polypeptide(L)'
;MRGLIAIRPSAALLSADLFHLAYRRHLPLLGRRSPIVPLRTPNSGGRQLATISAMASASKAEDARVPPALQLALPPVSKFKIALCQLSVTPDKDRNIAHARKAIEEAASKGAQLVLLPEIWNSPYSNDSFPVYAEDIEAGGDAAPSFTMLSDVARSLQITIVGGSIPERSGGHLYNTCCILGTDGKLKGKHRKIHLFDIDIPGKITFKESKTLTAGEHPTIVDTDVGRIGVGICYDIRFQELAMLYAARGNLHINVGAHLICYPGAFNMTTGPLHWELLQRARAVDNQLFVATCSPARDTGAGYTAWGHSTLVGPFGEVIATTEHEETTIVEEIDYSLIELRRSNLPMGSQRRGDLYQLVDVQRLKSQ
;
A
#
# COMPACT_ATOMS: atom_id res chain seq x y z
N MET A 1 -47.68 29.78 22.09
CA MET A 1 -47.27 30.28 23.43
C MET A 1 -47.00 29.10 24.34
N ARG A 2 -45.91 29.19 25.14
CA ARG A 2 -45.33 28.18 26.05
C ARG A 2 -44.67 27.01 25.31
N GLY A 3 -43.34 26.88 25.17
CA GLY A 3 -42.20 27.45 25.90
C GLY A 3 -41.46 26.30 26.59
N LEU A 4 -40.45 25.74 25.92
CA LEU A 4 -39.50 24.82 26.55
C LEU A 4 -38.06 25.23 26.22
N ILE A 5 -37.28 25.24 27.28
CA ILE A 5 -36.04 25.96 27.49
C ILE A 5 -34.86 25.15 26.94
N ALA A 6 -33.97 25.84 26.25
CA ALA A 6 -32.68 25.35 25.80
C ALA A 6 -31.68 25.25 26.96
N ILE A 7 -30.87 24.21 26.98
CA ILE A 7 -29.64 24.14 27.78
C ILE A 7 -28.49 23.72 26.84
N ARG A 8 -27.59 24.66 26.56
CA ARG A 8 -26.24 24.40 26.01
C ARG A 8 -25.30 24.05 27.16
N PRO A 9 -24.19 23.35 26.89
CA PRO A 9 -22.93 23.68 27.54
C PRO A 9 -21.87 24.17 26.54
N SER A 10 -21.13 25.16 27.02
CA SER A 10 -20.02 25.88 26.40
C SER A 10 -18.75 25.04 26.32
N ALA A 11 -17.94 25.34 25.31
CA ALA A 11 -16.55 24.95 25.18
C ALA A 11 -15.68 25.51 26.33
N ALA A 12 -14.63 24.76 26.69
CA ALA A 12 -13.47 25.27 27.39
C ALA A 12 -12.21 24.63 26.79
N LEU A 13 -11.28 25.51 26.39
CA LEU A 13 -9.92 25.20 25.94
C LEU A 13 -9.13 24.43 27.00
N LEU A 14 -8.31 23.47 26.59
CA LEU A 14 -7.10 23.11 27.32
C LEU A 14 -5.98 22.79 26.32
N SER A 15 -4.84 23.41 26.62
CA SER A 15 -3.63 23.57 25.84
C SER A 15 -2.79 22.30 25.73
N ALA A 16 -1.85 22.36 24.79
CA ALA A 16 -0.68 21.52 24.64
C ALA A 16 0.14 21.38 25.95
N ASP A 17 1.07 20.42 25.90
CA ASP A 17 2.12 20.06 26.88
C ASP A 17 1.80 18.90 27.82
N LEU A 18 2.03 17.67 27.35
CA LEU A 18 2.25 16.49 28.20
C LEU A 18 2.99 15.38 27.43
N PHE A 19 4.23 15.64 27.01
CA PHE A 19 5.19 14.58 26.64
C PHE A 19 6.62 14.99 27.03
N HIS A 20 6.89 15.08 28.34
CA HIS A 20 8.26 15.03 28.87
C HIS A 20 8.26 14.75 30.38
N LEU A 21 8.35 13.47 30.75
CA LEU A 21 8.81 12.87 32.02
C LEU A 21 8.15 11.47 32.06
N ALA A 22 8.80 10.33 32.27
CA ALA A 22 9.98 10.07 33.06
C ALA A 22 10.61 8.73 32.63
N TYR A 23 11.92 8.71 32.38
CA TYR A 23 12.74 7.50 32.47
C TYR A 23 14.08 7.89 33.11
N ARG A 24 14.13 7.89 34.44
CA ARG A 24 15.37 8.00 35.23
C ARG A 24 15.21 7.35 36.60
N ARG A 25 15.72 6.13 36.75
CA ARG A 25 16.24 5.48 37.99
C ARG A 25 17.09 4.28 37.50
N HIS A 26 18.27 3.90 38.00
CA HIS A 26 19.14 4.32 39.10
C HIS A 26 20.57 3.82 38.78
N LEU A 27 21.59 4.60 39.11
CA LEU A 27 22.98 4.15 39.28
C LEU A 27 23.40 4.48 40.73
N PRO A 28 24.10 3.60 41.46
CA PRO A 28 24.81 3.99 42.66
C PRO A 28 26.29 4.25 42.37
N LEU A 29 26.77 5.40 42.84
CA LEU A 29 28.18 5.76 43.00
C LEU A 29 28.73 5.16 44.29
N LEU A 30 29.91 4.55 44.24
CA LEU A 30 30.82 4.46 45.39
C LEU A 30 32.26 4.63 44.88
N GLY A 31 32.96 5.63 45.44
CA GLY A 31 34.37 5.90 45.17
C GLY A 31 35.28 5.35 46.26
N ARG A 32 36.56 5.14 45.92
CA ARG A 32 37.76 5.51 46.70
C ARG A 32 39.03 5.20 45.91
N ARG A 33 40.07 6.02 46.12
CA ARG A 33 41.37 6.05 45.42
C ARG A 33 42.48 5.31 46.20
N SER A 34 43.36 4.66 45.43
CA SER A 34 44.85 4.49 45.58
C SER A 34 45.43 3.53 46.65
N PRO A 35 46.70 3.04 46.54
CA PRO A 35 47.76 3.29 45.54
C PRO A 35 48.46 2.03 44.92
N ILE A 36 49.40 2.31 44.01
CA ILE A 36 50.25 1.41 43.21
C ILE A 36 51.45 0.86 44.01
N VAL A 37 51.84 -0.41 43.79
CA VAL A 37 53.21 -0.95 43.98
C VAL A 37 53.49 -2.02 42.90
N PRO A 38 54.68 -2.07 42.25
CA PRO A 38 54.97 -2.98 41.13
C PRO A 38 55.69 -4.25 41.59
N LEU A 39 55.41 -5.41 40.98
CA LEU A 39 56.20 -6.63 41.16
C LEU A 39 56.43 -7.38 39.84
N ARG A 40 57.67 -7.87 39.72
CA ARG A 40 58.36 -8.49 38.58
C ARG A 40 57.70 -9.76 38.05
N THR A 41 58.00 -10.03 36.78
CA THR A 41 57.77 -11.27 36.03
C THR A 41 58.49 -12.49 36.64
N PRO A 42 58.02 -13.70 36.30
CA PRO A 42 58.85 -14.55 35.44
C PRO A 42 58.08 -15.23 34.28
N ASN A 43 58.84 -15.47 33.22
CA ASN A 43 58.50 -16.26 32.02
C ASN A 43 57.97 -17.66 32.35
N SER A 44 56.97 -18.13 31.60
CA SER A 44 57.04 -19.36 30.78
C SER A 44 55.68 -19.74 30.21
N GLY A 45 55.67 -20.32 29.01
CA GLY A 45 54.56 -21.13 28.50
C GLY A 45 53.76 -20.46 27.39
N GLY A 46 54.07 -20.84 26.15
CA GLY A 46 53.40 -20.35 24.96
C GLY A 46 51.91 -20.68 24.90
N ARG A 47 51.17 -19.72 24.35
CA ARG A 47 50.00 -19.94 23.49
C ARG A 47 49.82 -18.65 22.69
N GLN A 48 50.20 -18.69 21.42
CA GLN A 48 49.73 -17.71 20.44
C GLN A 48 48.20 -17.80 20.44
N LEU A 49 47.54 -16.86 21.11
CA LEU A 49 46.16 -16.53 20.82
C LEU A 49 46.16 -15.96 19.41
N ALA A 50 45.91 -16.84 18.44
CA ALA A 50 45.51 -16.42 17.12
C ALA A 50 44.27 -15.53 17.30
N THR A 51 44.46 -14.22 17.18
CA THR A 51 43.37 -13.31 16.86
C THR A 51 42.82 -13.79 15.53
N ILE A 52 41.77 -14.59 15.61
CA ILE A 52 40.86 -14.82 14.49
C ILE A 52 40.25 -13.44 14.26
N SER A 53 40.88 -12.66 13.38
CA SER A 53 40.18 -11.60 12.69
C SER A 53 39.07 -12.32 11.96
N ALA A 54 37.88 -12.33 12.56
CA ALA A 54 36.66 -12.60 11.82
C ALA A 54 36.61 -11.49 10.78
N MET A 55 37.18 -11.76 9.60
CA MET A 55 36.76 -11.09 8.40
C MET A 55 35.28 -11.40 8.29
N ALA A 56 34.46 -10.50 8.85
CA ALA A 56 33.09 -10.40 8.45
C ALA A 56 33.18 -10.24 6.93
N SER A 57 32.85 -11.33 6.22
CA SER A 57 32.46 -11.26 4.83
C SER A 57 31.56 -10.02 4.74
N ALA A 58 32.04 -8.98 4.05
CA ALA A 58 31.25 -7.82 3.77
C ALA A 58 30.18 -8.29 2.77
N SER A 59 29.15 -8.93 3.32
CA SER A 59 27.95 -9.34 2.60
C SER A 59 27.47 -8.11 1.84
N LYS A 60 27.44 -8.21 0.52
CA LYS A 60 26.89 -7.15 -0.30
C LYS A 60 25.39 -7.28 -0.20
N ALA A 61 24.73 -6.27 0.36
CA ALA A 61 23.27 -6.22 0.38
C ALA A 61 22.64 -6.35 -1.03
N GLU A 62 23.43 -6.05 -2.07
CA GLU A 62 23.15 -6.30 -3.49
C GLU A 62 22.72 -7.74 -3.76
N ASP A 63 23.35 -8.71 -3.09
CA ASP A 63 23.09 -10.13 -3.27
C ASP A 63 21.73 -10.55 -2.68
N ALA A 64 21.08 -9.69 -1.88
CA ALA A 64 19.78 -9.99 -1.28
C ALA A 64 18.60 -9.93 -2.26
N ARG A 65 18.85 -9.54 -3.52
CA ARG A 65 17.82 -9.43 -4.57
C ARG A 65 18.36 -9.94 -5.89
N VAL A 66 17.59 -10.83 -6.53
CA VAL A 66 17.96 -11.44 -7.80
C VAL A 66 16.77 -11.34 -8.76
N PRO A 67 16.88 -10.65 -9.91
CA PRO A 67 18.07 -10.00 -10.47
C PRO A 67 18.51 -8.71 -9.73
N PRO A 68 19.64 -8.07 -10.11
CA PRO A 68 20.04 -6.76 -9.58
C PRO A 68 19.00 -5.66 -9.82
N ALA A 69 19.07 -4.57 -9.07
CA ALA A 69 18.17 -3.42 -9.18
C ALA A 69 18.07 -2.80 -10.60
N LEU A 70 16.89 -2.28 -10.98
CA LEU A 70 16.73 -1.47 -12.21
C LEU A 70 17.17 -0.03 -11.97
N GLN A 71 17.79 0.62 -12.96
CA GLN A 71 18.00 2.07 -12.95
C GLN A 71 16.67 2.80 -13.18
N LEU A 72 16.50 3.96 -12.55
CA LEU A 72 15.18 4.59 -12.40
C LEU A 72 15.18 6.03 -12.88
N ALA A 73 14.00 6.45 -13.33
CA ALA A 73 13.65 7.86 -13.37
C ALA A 73 13.29 8.32 -11.94
N LEU A 74 13.79 9.50 -11.55
CA LEU A 74 13.25 10.21 -10.39
C LEU A 74 11.77 10.51 -10.64
N PRO A 75 10.92 10.50 -9.60
CA PRO A 75 9.54 10.92 -9.79
C PRO A 75 9.57 12.37 -10.29
N PRO A 76 8.75 12.74 -11.29
CA PRO A 76 8.78 14.09 -11.85
C PRO A 76 8.24 15.14 -10.86
N VAL A 77 7.65 14.70 -9.74
CA VAL A 77 7.16 15.54 -8.64
C VAL A 77 7.62 14.99 -7.29
N SER A 78 7.84 15.88 -6.32
CA SER A 78 8.17 15.54 -4.93
C SER A 78 6.98 15.58 -3.97
N LYS A 79 5.98 16.41 -4.28
CA LYS A 79 4.72 16.55 -3.54
C LYS A 79 3.53 16.60 -4.47
N PHE A 80 2.44 15.93 -4.09
CA PHE A 80 1.18 15.96 -4.81
C PHE A 80 0.05 15.51 -3.89
N LYS A 81 -1.21 15.70 -4.31
CA LYS A 81 -2.37 15.17 -3.57
C LYS A 81 -2.89 13.89 -4.18
N ILE A 82 -3.18 12.90 -3.34
CA ILE A 82 -3.91 11.69 -3.67
C ILE A 82 -5.33 11.79 -3.12
N ALA A 83 -6.32 11.26 -3.85
CA ALA A 83 -7.65 11.03 -3.34
C ALA A 83 -7.99 9.54 -3.26
N LEU A 84 -8.60 9.12 -2.15
CA LEU A 84 -9.16 7.78 -1.97
C LEU A 84 -10.69 7.92 -1.95
N CYS A 85 -11.34 7.45 -3.00
CA CYS A 85 -12.79 7.58 -3.15
C CYS A 85 -13.48 6.31 -2.62
N GLN A 86 -13.89 6.30 -1.34
CA GLN A 86 -14.68 5.22 -0.79
C GLN A 86 -16.12 5.33 -1.29
N LEU A 87 -16.48 4.54 -2.30
CA LEU A 87 -17.77 4.62 -2.99
C LEU A 87 -18.79 3.62 -2.44
N SER A 88 -20.04 4.04 -2.31
CA SER A 88 -21.16 3.10 -2.23
C SER A 88 -21.36 2.42 -3.58
N VAL A 89 -21.49 1.10 -3.56
CA VAL A 89 -21.65 0.27 -4.77
C VAL A 89 -23.05 -0.32 -4.80
N THR A 90 -23.71 -0.23 -5.95
CA THR A 90 -25.07 -0.72 -6.15
C THR A 90 -25.13 -1.80 -7.23
N PRO A 91 -26.25 -2.52 -7.41
CA PRO A 91 -26.46 -3.39 -8.56
C PRO A 91 -26.61 -2.66 -9.91
N ASP A 92 -26.76 -1.33 -9.91
CA ASP A 92 -26.88 -0.54 -11.14
C ASP A 92 -25.49 -0.07 -11.60
N LYS A 93 -24.96 -0.71 -12.64
CA LYS A 93 -23.63 -0.41 -13.20
C LYS A 93 -23.53 1.04 -13.67
N ASP A 94 -24.52 1.53 -14.41
CA ASP A 94 -24.47 2.87 -14.99
C ASP A 94 -24.51 3.93 -13.90
N ARG A 95 -25.30 3.70 -12.85
CA ARG A 95 -25.28 4.52 -11.63
C ARG A 95 -23.91 4.51 -10.96
N ASN A 96 -23.27 3.35 -10.81
CA ASN A 96 -21.94 3.25 -10.22
C ASN A 96 -20.89 4.01 -11.05
N ILE A 97 -20.94 3.91 -12.37
CA ILE A 97 -20.03 4.62 -13.31
C ILE A 97 -20.23 6.14 -13.21
N ALA A 98 -21.47 6.61 -13.26
CA ALA A 98 -21.78 8.04 -13.11
C ALA A 98 -21.35 8.57 -11.73
N HIS A 99 -21.54 7.76 -10.69
CA HIS A 99 -21.16 8.12 -9.33
C HIS A 99 -19.63 8.19 -9.15
N ALA A 100 -18.90 7.20 -9.66
CA ALA A 100 -17.43 7.20 -9.63
C ALA A 100 -16.85 8.39 -10.40
N ARG A 101 -17.40 8.72 -11.57
CA ARG A 101 -17.03 9.93 -12.34
C ARG A 101 -17.15 11.19 -11.47
N LYS A 102 -18.30 11.39 -10.83
CA LYS A 102 -18.54 12.56 -9.98
C LYS A 102 -17.55 12.64 -8.81
N ALA A 103 -17.28 11.51 -8.14
CA ALA A 103 -16.30 11.46 -7.05
C ALA A 103 -14.88 11.82 -7.53
N ILE A 104 -14.48 11.36 -8.73
CA ILE A 104 -13.20 11.71 -9.35
C ILE A 104 -13.13 13.22 -9.66
N GLU A 105 -14.18 13.78 -10.25
CA GLU A 105 -14.26 15.21 -10.57
C GLU A 105 -14.19 16.08 -9.31
N GLU A 106 -14.90 15.70 -8.25
CA GLU A 106 -14.84 16.39 -6.96
C GLU A 106 -13.45 16.29 -6.33
N ALA A 107 -12.80 15.13 -6.38
CA ALA A 107 -11.43 14.94 -5.92
C ALA A 107 -10.44 15.83 -6.67
N ALA A 108 -10.53 15.87 -8.00
CA ALA A 108 -9.70 16.72 -8.85
C ALA A 108 -9.91 18.21 -8.55
N SER A 109 -11.14 18.64 -8.31
CA SER A 109 -11.44 20.03 -7.91
C SER A 109 -10.79 20.44 -6.58
N LYS A 110 -10.46 19.47 -5.72
CA LYS A 110 -9.71 19.66 -4.45
C LYS A 110 -8.19 19.58 -4.64
N GLY A 111 -7.75 19.44 -5.89
CA GLY A 111 -6.35 19.41 -6.31
C GLY A 111 -5.71 18.01 -6.32
N ALA A 112 -6.50 16.94 -6.28
CA ALA A 112 -5.97 15.58 -6.42
C ALA A 112 -5.32 15.41 -7.81
N GLN A 113 -4.08 14.92 -7.83
CA GLN A 113 -3.35 14.57 -9.06
C GLN A 113 -3.33 13.05 -9.29
N LEU A 114 -3.62 12.29 -8.23
CA LEU A 114 -3.81 10.85 -8.26
C LEU A 114 -5.16 10.51 -7.61
N VAL A 115 -5.97 9.68 -8.25
CA VAL A 115 -7.19 9.12 -7.66
C VAL A 115 -7.09 7.60 -7.57
N LEU A 116 -7.50 7.04 -6.43
CA LEU A 116 -7.64 5.61 -6.20
C LEU A 116 -9.11 5.26 -5.96
N LEU A 117 -9.67 4.41 -6.84
CA LEU A 117 -11.00 3.82 -6.67
C LEU A 117 -10.93 2.48 -5.92
N PRO A 118 -12.07 1.96 -5.42
CA PRO A 118 -12.08 0.72 -4.65
C PRO A 118 -12.14 -0.55 -5.52
N GLU A 119 -12.00 -1.72 -4.89
CA GLU A 119 -12.15 -3.02 -5.57
C GLU A 119 -13.61 -3.25 -6.02
N ILE A 120 -13.78 -3.76 -7.25
CA ILE A 120 -15.08 -4.08 -7.88
C ILE A 120 -16.10 -2.96 -7.65
N TRP A 121 -15.72 -1.73 -8.01
CA TRP A 121 -16.53 -0.54 -7.73
C TRP A 121 -17.72 -0.41 -8.69
N ASN A 122 -17.69 -1.10 -9.83
CA ASN A 122 -18.73 -0.99 -10.87
C ASN A 122 -19.90 -1.96 -10.68
N SER A 123 -19.85 -2.88 -9.71
CA SER A 123 -20.84 -3.96 -9.57
C SER A 123 -20.83 -4.62 -8.19
N PRO A 124 -21.87 -5.40 -7.81
CA PRO A 124 -21.86 -6.15 -6.57
C PRO A 124 -20.74 -7.19 -6.50
N TYR A 125 -20.11 -7.33 -5.33
CA TYR A 125 -19.05 -8.31 -5.10
C TYR A 125 -19.61 -9.72 -4.86
N SER A 126 -19.79 -10.50 -5.92
CA SER A 126 -20.23 -11.90 -5.82
C SER A 126 -19.87 -12.72 -7.06
N ASN A 127 -19.71 -14.03 -6.86
CA ASN A 127 -19.42 -14.98 -7.94
C ASN A 127 -20.48 -14.99 -9.05
N ASP A 128 -21.75 -14.74 -8.72
CA ASP A 128 -22.85 -14.69 -9.69
C ASP A 128 -22.87 -13.37 -10.46
N SER A 129 -22.35 -12.28 -9.87
CA SER A 129 -22.27 -10.98 -10.52
C SER A 129 -21.09 -10.90 -11.49
N PHE A 130 -19.91 -11.45 -11.16
CA PHE A 130 -18.71 -11.24 -11.99
C PHE A 130 -18.92 -11.53 -13.49
N PRO A 131 -19.57 -12.62 -13.93
CA PRO A 131 -19.78 -12.88 -15.36
C PRO A 131 -20.74 -11.88 -16.03
N VAL A 132 -21.74 -11.40 -15.29
CA VAL A 132 -22.78 -10.49 -15.78
C VAL A 132 -22.23 -9.08 -15.96
N TYR A 133 -21.40 -8.63 -15.03
CA TYR A 133 -20.86 -7.27 -15.02
C TYR A 133 -19.48 -7.17 -15.69
N ALA A 134 -18.89 -8.27 -16.14
CA ALA A 134 -17.57 -8.26 -16.76
C ALA A 134 -17.52 -7.46 -18.06
N GLU A 135 -16.42 -6.72 -18.22
CA GLU A 135 -16.15 -5.86 -19.37
C GLU A 135 -14.95 -6.36 -20.18
N ASP A 136 -15.01 -6.20 -21.51
CA ASP A 136 -13.89 -6.49 -22.40
C ASP A 136 -13.08 -5.20 -22.61
N ILE A 137 -12.09 -5.01 -21.75
CA ILE A 137 -11.24 -3.80 -21.72
C ILE A 137 -10.51 -3.58 -23.05
N GLU A 138 -10.12 -4.65 -23.74
CA GLU A 138 -9.39 -4.56 -25.01
C GLU A 138 -10.30 -4.16 -26.17
N ALA A 139 -11.58 -4.57 -26.13
CA ALA A 139 -12.58 -4.14 -27.11
C ALA A 139 -12.95 -2.65 -26.97
N GLY A 140 -12.89 -2.10 -25.76
CA GLY A 140 -13.16 -0.68 -25.48
C GLY A 140 -14.61 -0.25 -25.76
N GLY A 141 -14.87 1.05 -25.71
CA GLY A 141 -16.20 1.62 -26.00
C GLY A 141 -17.31 1.03 -25.11
N ASP A 142 -18.42 0.63 -25.73
CA ASP A 142 -19.58 0.03 -25.05
C ASP A 142 -19.29 -1.34 -24.42
N ALA A 143 -18.23 -2.02 -24.85
CA ALA A 143 -17.80 -3.29 -24.25
C ALA A 143 -17.04 -3.08 -22.93
N ALA A 144 -16.57 -1.85 -22.68
CA ALA A 144 -15.88 -1.46 -21.45
C ALA A 144 -16.24 -0.04 -20.99
N PRO A 145 -17.51 0.22 -20.64
CA PRO A 145 -17.98 1.55 -20.26
C PRO A 145 -17.26 2.08 -19.00
N SER A 146 -16.87 1.21 -18.06
CA SER A 146 -16.12 1.60 -16.88
C SER A 146 -14.73 2.10 -17.26
N PHE A 147 -14.02 1.35 -18.11
CA PHE A 147 -12.69 1.75 -18.61
C PHE A 147 -12.75 3.02 -19.46
N THR A 148 -13.73 3.11 -20.37
CA THR A 148 -13.95 4.27 -21.23
C THR A 148 -14.16 5.54 -20.40
N MET A 149 -15.01 5.46 -19.38
CA MET A 149 -15.23 6.56 -18.44
C MET A 149 -13.93 7.00 -17.75
N LEU A 150 -13.15 6.05 -17.23
CA LEU A 150 -11.89 6.32 -16.54
C LEU A 150 -10.85 6.97 -17.47
N SER A 151 -10.74 6.47 -18.71
CA SER A 151 -9.85 7.03 -19.73
C SER A 151 -10.22 8.47 -20.07
N ASP A 152 -11.50 8.73 -20.30
CA ASP A 152 -11.99 10.07 -20.64
C ASP A 152 -11.79 11.07 -19.49
N VAL A 153 -12.14 10.68 -18.26
CA VAL A 153 -12.03 11.59 -17.11
C VAL A 153 -10.56 11.87 -16.75
N ALA A 154 -9.67 10.86 -16.81
CA ALA A 154 -8.24 11.04 -16.62
C ALA A 154 -7.64 12.05 -17.60
N ARG A 155 -7.99 11.94 -18.90
CA ARG A 155 -7.56 12.89 -19.94
C ARG A 155 -8.12 14.29 -19.72
N SER A 156 -9.41 14.39 -19.40
CA SER A 156 -10.10 15.68 -19.27
C SER A 156 -9.61 16.50 -18.07
N LEU A 157 -9.28 15.82 -16.97
CA LEU A 157 -8.81 16.44 -15.73
C LEU A 157 -7.29 16.48 -15.64
N GLN A 158 -6.58 15.82 -16.56
CA GLN A 158 -5.13 15.65 -16.57
C GLN A 158 -4.58 15.08 -15.26
N ILE A 159 -5.23 14.02 -14.76
CA ILE A 159 -4.85 13.32 -13.52
C ILE A 159 -4.49 11.86 -13.80
N THR A 160 -3.69 11.27 -12.91
CA THR A 160 -3.47 9.82 -12.91
C THR A 160 -4.60 9.14 -12.15
N ILE A 161 -5.08 8.00 -12.66
CA ILE A 161 -6.13 7.21 -11.99
C ILE A 161 -5.67 5.77 -11.84
N VAL A 162 -5.62 5.30 -10.59
CA VAL A 162 -5.62 3.86 -10.28
C VAL A 162 -7.09 3.47 -10.14
N GLY A 163 -7.62 2.89 -11.21
CA GLY A 163 -9.05 2.72 -11.47
C GLY A 163 -9.75 1.67 -10.61
N GLY A 164 -9.28 1.42 -9.39
CA GLY A 164 -9.85 0.43 -8.51
C GLY A 164 -9.80 -0.93 -9.16
N SER A 165 -10.85 -1.74 -9.08
CA SER A 165 -10.98 -2.86 -9.99
C SER A 165 -12.39 -3.08 -10.52
N ILE A 166 -12.49 -3.81 -11.62
CA ILE A 166 -13.73 -4.29 -12.23
C ILE A 166 -13.57 -5.77 -12.62
N PRO A 167 -14.67 -6.51 -12.79
CA PRO A 167 -14.61 -7.80 -13.45
C PRO A 167 -14.23 -7.58 -14.94
N GLU A 168 -13.17 -8.23 -15.40
CA GLU A 168 -12.70 -8.19 -16.79
C GLU A 168 -13.03 -9.52 -17.47
N ARG A 169 -13.48 -9.46 -18.72
CA ARG A 169 -13.58 -10.61 -19.62
C ARG A 169 -12.43 -10.57 -20.63
N SER A 170 -11.67 -11.65 -20.73
CA SER A 170 -10.56 -11.75 -21.67
C SER A 170 -10.27 -13.21 -21.99
N GLY A 171 -10.24 -13.56 -23.28
CA GLY A 171 -9.83 -14.90 -23.72
C GLY A 171 -10.66 -16.04 -23.14
N GLY A 172 -11.96 -15.83 -22.90
CA GLY A 172 -12.86 -16.82 -22.27
C GLY A 172 -12.75 -16.90 -20.75
N HIS A 173 -11.83 -16.16 -20.14
CA HIS A 173 -11.64 -16.09 -18.68
C HIS A 173 -12.20 -14.80 -18.10
N LEU A 174 -12.44 -14.83 -16.79
CA LEU A 174 -12.81 -13.67 -15.99
C LEU A 174 -11.71 -13.32 -15.01
N TYR A 175 -11.43 -12.04 -14.81
CA TYR A 175 -10.39 -11.56 -13.90
C TYR A 175 -10.94 -10.43 -13.02
N ASN A 176 -10.31 -10.21 -11.86
CA ASN A 176 -10.50 -8.99 -11.07
C ASN A 176 -9.36 -8.04 -11.42
N THR A 177 -9.68 -6.93 -12.09
CA THR A 177 -8.70 -6.17 -12.85
C THR A 177 -8.72 -4.68 -12.51
N CYS A 178 -7.54 -4.16 -12.16
CA CYS A 178 -7.26 -2.75 -11.96
C CYS A 178 -6.56 -2.15 -13.19
N CYS A 179 -7.16 -1.14 -13.81
CA CYS A 179 -6.52 -0.34 -14.85
C CYS A 179 -5.86 0.89 -14.25
N ILE A 180 -4.63 1.21 -14.70
CA ILE A 180 -3.92 2.43 -14.34
C ILE A 180 -3.88 3.33 -15.56
N LEU A 181 -4.46 4.52 -15.44
CA LEU A 181 -4.62 5.50 -16.51
C LEU A 181 -3.68 6.68 -16.24
N GLY A 182 -2.97 7.12 -17.27
CA GLY A 182 -2.17 8.35 -17.22
C GLY A 182 -3.00 9.59 -17.46
N THR A 183 -2.36 10.75 -17.29
CA THR A 183 -2.93 12.09 -17.52
C THR A 183 -3.37 12.33 -18.98
N ASP A 184 -2.91 11.51 -19.92
CA ASP A 184 -3.33 11.51 -21.33
C ASP A 184 -4.56 10.60 -21.59
N GLY A 185 -5.09 9.96 -20.54
CA GLY A 185 -6.16 8.98 -20.61
C GLY A 185 -5.73 7.59 -21.09
N LYS A 186 -4.45 7.37 -21.40
CA LYS A 186 -3.98 6.08 -21.90
C LYS A 186 -3.76 5.09 -20.76
N LEU A 187 -4.01 3.80 -21.05
CA LEU A 187 -3.67 2.70 -20.16
C LEU A 187 -2.15 2.60 -20.00
N LYS A 188 -1.66 2.88 -18.79
CA LYS A 188 -0.24 2.71 -18.39
C LYS A 188 0.08 1.29 -17.94
N GLY A 189 -0.93 0.58 -17.44
CA GLY A 189 -0.81 -0.81 -17.06
C GLY A 189 -2.12 -1.39 -16.55
N LYS A 190 -2.18 -2.72 -16.53
CA LYS A 190 -3.34 -3.49 -16.07
C LYS A 190 -2.85 -4.50 -15.05
N HIS A 191 -3.46 -4.52 -13.87
CA HIS A 191 -3.17 -5.48 -12.81
C HIS A 191 -4.35 -6.41 -12.62
N ARG A 192 -4.16 -7.68 -12.93
CA ARG A 192 -5.10 -8.75 -12.59
C ARG A 192 -4.72 -9.29 -11.22
N LYS A 193 -5.68 -9.37 -10.29
CA LYS A 193 -5.48 -9.85 -8.92
C LYS A 193 -4.74 -11.20 -8.94
N ILE A 194 -3.57 -11.25 -8.32
CA ILE A 194 -2.69 -12.43 -8.38
C ILE A 194 -3.18 -13.47 -7.37
N HIS A 195 -3.51 -13.03 -6.16
CA HIS A 195 -3.96 -13.90 -5.09
C HIS A 195 -5.48 -13.80 -4.94
N LEU A 196 -6.19 -14.80 -5.46
CA LEU A 196 -7.64 -14.87 -5.36
C LEU A 196 -8.10 -15.09 -3.90
N PHE A 197 -9.22 -14.48 -3.53
CA PHE A 197 -9.78 -14.60 -2.18
C PHE A 197 -10.53 -15.92 -1.99
N ASP A 198 -9.77 -16.94 -1.62
CA ASP A 198 -10.28 -18.26 -1.26
C ASP A 198 -10.11 -18.46 0.26
N ILE A 199 -11.18 -18.22 1.01
CA ILE A 199 -11.20 -18.40 2.47
C ILE A 199 -12.41 -19.20 2.91
N ASP A 200 -12.21 -19.94 3.99
CA ASP A 200 -13.28 -20.60 4.73
C ASP A 200 -13.02 -20.40 6.23
N ILE A 201 -13.80 -19.52 6.85
CA ILE A 201 -13.77 -19.24 8.28
C ILE A 201 -15.09 -19.78 8.86
N PRO A 202 -15.07 -20.97 9.49
CA PRO A 202 -16.27 -21.65 9.95
C PRO A 202 -17.18 -20.74 10.78
N GLY A 203 -18.46 -20.67 10.40
CA GLY A 203 -19.48 -19.87 11.08
C GLY A 203 -19.35 -18.35 10.90
N LYS A 204 -18.42 -17.85 10.07
CA LYS A 204 -18.23 -16.42 9.83
C LYS A 204 -18.32 -16.04 8.36
N ILE A 205 -17.41 -16.56 7.53
CA ILE A 205 -17.38 -16.22 6.10
C ILE A 205 -16.70 -17.33 5.30
N THR A 206 -17.35 -17.73 4.21
CA THR A 206 -16.78 -18.60 3.19
C THR A 206 -16.91 -17.89 1.87
N PHE A 207 -15.79 -17.65 1.20
CA PHE A 207 -15.77 -17.04 -0.13
C PHE A 207 -14.68 -17.71 -0.96
N LYS A 208 -15.00 -18.04 -2.21
CA LYS A 208 -14.07 -18.69 -3.13
C LYS A 208 -14.13 -18.00 -4.49
N GLU A 209 -13.31 -16.97 -4.67
CA GLU A 209 -13.19 -16.24 -5.94
C GLU A 209 -12.81 -17.17 -7.09
N SER A 210 -11.95 -18.15 -6.84
CA SER A 210 -11.45 -19.07 -7.87
C SER A 210 -12.52 -19.96 -8.49
N LYS A 211 -13.75 -19.96 -7.96
CA LYS A 211 -14.90 -20.60 -8.63
C LYS A 211 -15.28 -19.91 -9.94
N THR A 212 -15.03 -18.61 -10.03
CA THR A 212 -15.46 -17.78 -11.16
C THR A 212 -14.32 -17.01 -11.80
N LEU A 213 -13.38 -16.50 -11.00
CA LEU A 213 -12.28 -15.67 -11.45
C LEU A 213 -11.00 -16.49 -11.66
N THR A 214 -10.17 -16.03 -12.60
CA THR A 214 -8.84 -16.53 -12.91
C THR A 214 -7.80 -15.59 -12.29
N ALA A 215 -6.73 -16.16 -11.74
CA ALA A 215 -5.64 -15.39 -11.16
C ALA A 215 -4.86 -14.64 -12.23
N GLY A 216 -4.37 -13.45 -11.87
CA GLY A 216 -3.36 -12.74 -12.66
C GLY A 216 -2.00 -13.42 -12.57
N GLU A 217 -1.20 -13.26 -13.61
CA GLU A 217 0.08 -13.96 -13.75
C GLU A 217 1.28 -13.05 -13.46
N HIS A 218 1.11 -11.73 -13.34
CA HIS A 218 2.22 -10.77 -13.31
C HIS A 218 2.06 -9.69 -12.24
N PRO A 219 3.11 -9.38 -11.45
CA PRO A 219 3.20 -8.17 -10.66
C PRO A 219 3.15 -6.92 -11.54
N THR A 220 2.39 -5.90 -11.12
CA THR A 220 2.21 -4.67 -11.91
C THR A 220 2.86 -3.48 -11.23
N ILE A 221 3.80 -2.87 -11.93
CA ILE A 221 4.47 -1.63 -11.53
C ILE A 221 4.47 -0.68 -12.73
N VAL A 222 4.08 0.57 -12.52
CA VAL A 222 3.91 1.56 -13.60
C VAL A 222 4.54 2.88 -13.23
N ASP A 223 5.21 3.50 -14.20
CA ASP A 223 5.70 4.87 -14.08
C ASP A 223 4.60 5.85 -14.52
N THR A 224 4.36 6.86 -13.68
CA THR A 224 3.33 7.88 -13.87
C THR A 224 3.89 9.26 -13.54
N ASP A 225 3.10 10.30 -13.83
CA ASP A 225 3.49 11.69 -13.53
C ASP A 225 3.54 12.00 -12.03
N VAL A 226 3.03 11.10 -11.17
CA VAL A 226 3.13 11.17 -9.71
C VAL A 226 4.16 10.19 -9.14
N GLY A 227 4.99 9.60 -10.00
CA GLY A 227 6.01 8.62 -9.66
C GLY A 227 5.63 7.18 -9.95
N ARG A 228 6.44 6.26 -9.43
CA ARG A 228 6.31 4.82 -9.67
C ARG A 228 5.34 4.18 -8.67
N ILE A 229 4.30 3.54 -9.19
CA ILE A 229 3.22 2.92 -8.41
C ILE A 229 3.27 1.39 -8.58
N GLY A 230 3.33 0.66 -7.46
CA GLY A 230 3.00 -0.76 -7.42
C GLY A 230 1.51 -0.96 -7.19
N VAL A 231 0.90 -1.98 -7.80
CA VAL A 231 -0.54 -2.25 -7.64
C VAL A 231 -0.76 -3.68 -7.18
N GLY A 232 -1.55 -3.86 -6.13
CA GLY A 232 -2.14 -5.14 -5.74
C GLY A 232 -3.63 -4.97 -5.51
N ILE A 233 -4.42 -6.02 -5.52
CA ILE A 233 -5.86 -5.95 -5.20
C ILE A 233 -6.14 -6.77 -3.95
N CYS A 234 -6.66 -6.09 -2.92
CA CYS A 234 -7.25 -6.68 -1.72
C CYS A 234 -6.38 -7.76 -1.05
N TYR A 235 -6.66 -9.03 -1.36
CA TYR A 235 -5.97 -10.19 -0.80
C TYR A 235 -4.46 -10.21 -1.11
N ASP A 236 -4.03 -9.56 -2.20
CA ASP A 236 -2.62 -9.35 -2.52
C ASP A 236 -1.85 -8.66 -1.38
N ILE A 237 -2.51 -7.82 -0.57
CA ILE A 237 -1.86 -7.16 0.57
C ILE A 237 -1.37 -8.18 1.61
N ARG A 238 -1.88 -9.42 1.65
CA ARG A 238 -1.43 -10.44 2.61
C ARG A 238 -0.07 -11.03 2.26
N PHE A 239 0.38 -10.89 1.03
CA PHE A 239 1.61 -11.49 0.51
C PHE A 239 2.72 -10.44 0.48
N GLN A 240 3.52 -10.44 1.55
CA GLN A 240 4.56 -9.44 1.77
C GLN A 240 5.64 -9.45 0.68
N GLU A 241 5.87 -10.62 0.06
CA GLU A 241 6.79 -10.84 -1.06
C GLU A 241 6.44 -9.94 -2.25
N LEU A 242 5.16 -9.72 -2.52
CA LEU A 242 4.72 -8.86 -3.62
C LEU A 242 5.09 -7.39 -3.36
N ALA A 243 4.89 -6.90 -2.13
CA ALA A 243 5.31 -5.55 -1.76
C ALA A 243 6.83 -5.40 -1.75
N MET A 244 7.55 -6.43 -1.27
CA MET A 244 9.01 -6.46 -1.36
C MET A 244 9.49 -6.39 -2.81
N LEU A 245 8.83 -7.09 -3.75
CA LEU A 245 9.14 -7.02 -5.17
C LEU A 245 8.94 -5.61 -5.72
N TYR A 246 7.83 -4.95 -5.38
CA TYR A 246 7.58 -3.56 -5.78
C TYR A 246 8.63 -2.59 -5.24
N ALA A 247 9.03 -2.73 -3.98
CA ALA A 247 10.09 -1.95 -3.37
C ALA A 247 11.49 -2.29 -3.94
N ALA A 248 11.68 -3.52 -4.43
CA ALA A 248 12.95 -4.01 -4.95
C ALA A 248 13.20 -3.69 -6.43
N ARG A 249 12.16 -3.43 -7.23
CA ARG A 249 12.26 -3.06 -8.65
C ARG A 249 12.74 -1.60 -8.83
N GLY A 250 13.93 -1.29 -8.28
CA GLY A 250 14.60 0.01 -8.35
C GLY A 250 16.04 0.02 -7.81
N ASN A 251 16.81 1.08 -8.17
CA ASN A 251 18.26 1.25 -8.06
C ASN A 251 18.82 1.08 -6.65
N LEU A 252 19.99 0.46 -6.56
CA LEU A 252 20.77 0.18 -5.36
C LEU A 252 21.40 1.43 -4.70
N HIS A 253 21.81 2.45 -5.47
CA HIS A 253 22.47 3.62 -4.91
C HIS A 253 21.51 4.74 -4.48
N ILE A 254 20.22 4.63 -4.84
CA ILE A 254 19.19 5.65 -4.57
C ILE A 254 17.91 5.03 -3.94
N ASN A 255 17.80 3.71 -3.79
CA ASN A 255 16.64 3.00 -3.19
C ASN A 255 15.28 3.17 -3.89
N VAL A 256 15.16 3.69 -5.11
CA VAL A 256 13.83 4.10 -5.61
C VAL A 256 13.01 2.95 -6.28
N GLY A 257 12.56 1.96 -5.52
CA GLY A 257 11.48 1.05 -5.97
C GLY A 257 10.15 1.81 -6.23
N ALA A 258 9.02 1.12 -6.13
CA ALA A 258 7.74 1.84 -6.00
C ALA A 258 7.81 2.87 -4.85
N HIS A 259 7.31 4.08 -5.09
CA HIS A 259 7.19 5.12 -4.07
C HIS A 259 5.90 4.94 -3.27
N LEU A 260 4.90 4.40 -3.94
CA LEU A 260 3.55 4.17 -3.47
C LEU A 260 3.12 2.78 -3.92
N ILE A 261 2.47 2.03 -3.03
CA ILE A 261 1.70 0.85 -3.42
C ILE A 261 0.21 1.14 -3.19
N CYS A 262 -0.59 0.96 -4.25
CA CYS A 262 -2.04 1.09 -4.18
C CYS A 262 -2.69 -0.28 -4.07
N TYR A 263 -3.61 -0.42 -3.12
CA TYR A 263 -4.44 -1.59 -2.91
C TYR A 263 -5.93 -1.22 -2.91
N PRO A 264 -6.60 -1.19 -4.08
CA PRO A 264 -8.06 -1.32 -4.09
C PRO A 264 -8.44 -2.60 -3.34
N GLY A 265 -9.37 -2.55 -2.39
CA GLY A 265 -9.76 -3.76 -1.68
C GLY A 265 -11.00 -3.65 -0.81
N ALA A 266 -11.77 -4.73 -0.77
CA ALA A 266 -12.95 -4.87 0.06
C ALA A 266 -12.71 -5.95 1.13
N PHE A 267 -12.12 -5.61 2.27
CA PHE A 267 -12.08 -6.54 3.41
C PHE A 267 -13.49 -6.68 4.01
N ASN A 268 -13.80 -7.83 4.61
CA ASN A 268 -15.09 -8.06 5.26
C ASN A 268 -15.07 -7.71 6.76
N MET A 269 -16.25 -7.74 7.38
CA MET A 269 -16.43 -7.48 8.82
C MET A 269 -15.70 -8.44 9.77
N THR A 270 -15.22 -9.59 9.32
CA THR A 270 -14.42 -10.52 10.15
C THR A 270 -12.93 -10.16 10.11
N THR A 271 -12.41 -9.90 8.91
CA THR A 271 -10.97 -9.70 8.70
C THR A 271 -10.54 -8.24 8.74
N GLY A 272 -11.45 -7.32 8.41
CA GLY A 272 -11.24 -5.87 8.43
C GLY A 272 -10.73 -5.35 9.77
N PRO A 273 -11.49 -5.53 10.87
CA PRO A 273 -11.10 -5.02 12.19
C PRO A 273 -9.74 -5.51 12.70
N LEU A 274 -9.31 -6.69 12.27
CA LEU A 274 -8.09 -7.33 12.76
C LEU A 274 -6.88 -7.06 11.86
N HIS A 275 -7.09 -7.01 10.55
CA HIS A 275 -5.99 -7.10 9.58
C HIS A 275 -5.87 -5.88 8.66
N TRP A 276 -6.93 -5.11 8.44
CA TRP A 276 -6.91 -4.05 7.42
C TRP A 276 -5.85 -3.00 7.72
N GLU A 277 -5.87 -2.39 8.91
CA GLU A 277 -4.87 -1.41 9.34
C GLU A 277 -3.47 -2.02 9.55
N LEU A 278 -3.43 -3.20 10.17
CA LEU A 278 -2.16 -3.88 10.45
C LEU A 278 -1.36 -4.15 9.17
N LEU A 279 -2.02 -4.71 8.14
CA LEU A 279 -1.34 -5.11 6.91
C LEU A 279 -0.83 -3.90 6.13
N GLN A 280 -1.63 -2.84 5.97
CA GLN A 280 -1.18 -1.63 5.27
C GLN A 280 0.01 -0.98 5.95
N ARG A 281 0.00 -0.88 7.28
CA ARG A 281 1.12 -0.32 8.07
C ARG A 281 2.36 -1.18 7.96
N ALA A 282 2.21 -2.50 8.01
CA ALA A 282 3.32 -3.43 7.78
C ALA A 282 3.92 -3.25 6.39
N ARG A 283 3.11 -3.18 5.32
CA ARG A 283 3.60 -2.97 3.95
C ARG A 283 4.35 -1.64 3.81
N ALA A 284 3.86 -0.57 4.43
CA ALA A 284 4.51 0.74 4.39
C ALA A 284 5.85 0.75 5.15
N VAL A 285 5.85 0.28 6.40
CA VAL A 285 7.03 0.39 7.29
C VAL A 285 8.17 -0.55 6.88
N ASP A 286 7.87 -1.78 6.45
CA ASP A 286 8.88 -2.79 6.09
C ASP A 286 9.54 -2.48 4.74
N ASN A 287 8.86 -1.72 3.88
CA ASN A 287 9.33 -1.36 2.54
C ASN A 287 9.71 0.11 2.40
N GLN A 288 9.49 0.92 3.44
CA GLN A 288 9.81 2.36 3.50
C GLN A 288 9.26 3.11 2.27
N LEU A 289 7.94 3.03 2.10
CA LEU A 289 7.17 3.63 1.00
C LEU A 289 5.75 3.98 1.48
N PHE A 290 5.00 4.74 0.69
CA PHE A 290 3.60 5.00 0.99
C PHE A 290 2.72 3.81 0.61
N VAL A 291 1.63 3.61 1.35
CA VAL A 291 0.59 2.63 1.00
C VAL A 291 -0.77 3.33 1.00
N ALA A 292 -1.51 3.18 -0.10
CA ALA A 292 -2.87 3.67 -0.20
C ALA A 292 -3.83 2.49 -0.39
N THR A 293 -4.87 2.44 0.43
CA THR A 293 -5.93 1.43 0.33
C THR A 293 -7.27 2.10 0.10
N CYS A 294 -8.07 1.60 -0.84
CA CYS A 294 -9.39 2.16 -1.12
C CYS A 294 -10.43 1.05 -1.12
N SER A 295 -11.44 1.19 -0.27
CA SER A 295 -12.50 0.21 -0.04
C SER A 295 -13.84 0.76 -0.50
N PRO A 296 -14.79 -0.10 -0.92
CA PRO A 296 -16.18 0.31 -1.01
C PRO A 296 -16.71 0.75 0.36
N ALA A 297 -17.71 1.63 0.36
CA ALA A 297 -18.47 1.94 1.57
C ALA A 297 -19.22 0.68 2.05
N ARG A 298 -19.48 0.62 3.34
CA ARG A 298 -20.18 -0.50 3.96
C ARG A 298 -21.65 -0.49 3.58
N ASP A 299 -22.10 -1.56 2.94
CA ASP A 299 -23.52 -1.86 2.75
C ASP A 299 -23.89 -3.15 3.50
N THR A 300 -24.77 -3.02 4.50
CA THR A 300 -25.28 -4.17 5.27
C THR A 300 -26.37 -4.96 4.54
N GLY A 301 -26.93 -4.41 3.46
CA GLY A 301 -27.87 -5.10 2.57
C GLY A 301 -27.19 -5.91 1.46
N ALA A 302 -25.89 -5.67 1.21
CA ALA A 302 -25.13 -6.40 0.21
C ALA A 302 -24.79 -7.83 0.67
N GLY A 303 -24.69 -8.76 -0.29
CA GLY A 303 -24.25 -10.13 -0.02
C GLY A 303 -22.81 -10.24 0.49
N TYR A 304 -21.98 -9.21 0.25
CA TYR A 304 -20.64 -9.06 0.81
C TYR A 304 -20.53 -7.70 1.49
N THR A 305 -20.51 -7.68 2.83
CA THR A 305 -20.42 -6.44 3.61
C THR A 305 -18.96 -6.00 3.75
N ALA A 306 -18.60 -4.93 3.05
CA ALA A 306 -17.27 -4.33 3.12
C ALA A 306 -16.99 -3.67 4.48
N TRP A 307 -15.72 -3.66 4.87
CA TRP A 307 -15.22 -3.02 6.07
C TRP A 307 -15.25 -1.51 5.95
N GLY A 308 -14.88 -0.95 4.78
CA GLY A 308 -14.65 0.48 4.58
C GLY A 308 -13.22 0.87 4.98
N HIS A 309 -13.07 2.03 5.62
CA HIS A 309 -11.80 2.53 6.15
C HIS A 309 -10.68 2.65 5.12
N SER A 310 -10.97 3.22 3.94
CA SER A 310 -9.96 3.64 2.97
C SER A 310 -8.90 4.51 3.65
N THR A 311 -7.63 4.16 3.48
CA THR A 311 -6.55 4.69 4.32
C THR A 311 -5.28 4.98 3.53
N LEU A 312 -4.64 6.10 3.83
CA LEU A 312 -3.29 6.46 3.40
C LEU A 312 -2.32 6.29 4.57
N VAL A 313 -1.23 5.56 4.32
CA VAL A 313 -0.16 5.29 5.29
C VAL A 313 1.16 5.79 4.77
N GLY A 314 1.90 6.47 5.64
CA GLY A 314 3.23 7.01 5.36
C GLY A 314 4.36 6.00 5.59
N PRO A 315 5.59 6.35 5.15
CA PRO A 315 6.74 5.45 5.18
C PRO A 315 7.26 5.12 6.59
N PHE A 316 6.81 5.81 7.64
CA PHE A 316 7.09 5.46 9.04
C PHE A 316 6.07 4.46 9.60
N GLY A 317 5.06 4.07 8.83
CA GLY A 317 3.95 3.22 9.25
C GLY A 317 2.85 3.98 10.01
N GLU A 318 2.86 5.30 9.91
CA GLU A 318 1.86 6.22 10.42
C GLU A 318 0.63 6.27 9.51
N VAL A 319 -0.57 6.22 10.09
CA VAL A 319 -1.80 6.48 9.35
C VAL A 319 -1.92 7.99 9.15
N ILE A 320 -1.83 8.44 7.90
CA ILE A 320 -1.92 9.87 7.55
C ILE A 320 -3.39 10.29 7.55
N ALA A 321 -4.24 9.49 6.92
CA ALA A 321 -5.69 9.70 6.93
C ALA A 321 -6.42 8.37 6.72
N THR A 322 -7.61 8.26 7.29
CA THR A 322 -8.49 7.11 7.16
C THR A 322 -9.95 7.58 7.12
N THR A 323 -10.78 6.92 6.31
CA THR A 323 -12.23 7.09 6.39
C THR A 323 -12.82 6.24 7.51
N GLU A 324 -14.08 6.49 7.83
CA GLU A 324 -14.92 5.53 8.54
C GLU A 324 -15.51 4.52 7.53
N HIS A 325 -16.70 3.99 7.80
CA HIS A 325 -17.34 2.98 6.97
C HIS A 325 -18.33 3.53 5.94
N GLU A 326 -18.73 4.80 6.06
CA GLU A 326 -19.66 5.47 5.14
C GLU A 326 -18.98 5.95 3.87
N GLU A 327 -19.75 6.25 2.83
CA GLU A 327 -19.23 6.84 1.60
C GLU A 327 -18.52 8.16 1.90
N THR A 328 -17.25 8.27 1.51
CA THR A 328 -16.41 9.44 1.80
C THR A 328 -15.21 9.47 0.87
N THR A 329 -14.81 10.65 0.40
CA THR A 329 -13.53 10.85 -0.29
C THR A 329 -12.59 11.63 0.61
N ILE A 330 -11.39 11.09 0.86
CA ILE A 330 -10.28 11.85 1.47
C ILE A 330 -9.33 12.35 0.38
N VAL A 331 -8.74 13.52 0.58
CA VAL A 331 -7.75 14.12 -0.33
C VAL A 331 -6.58 14.61 0.49
N GLU A 332 -5.43 13.96 0.37
CA GLU A 332 -4.26 14.18 1.24
C GLU A 332 -2.99 14.41 0.44
N GLU A 333 -2.05 15.17 1.01
CA GLU A 333 -0.72 15.39 0.42
C GLU A 333 0.19 14.18 0.68
N ILE A 334 0.85 13.72 -0.39
CA ILE A 334 2.01 12.84 -0.34
C ILE A 334 3.25 13.69 -0.51
N ASP A 335 4.24 13.50 0.36
CA ASP A 335 5.57 14.10 0.27
C ASP A 335 6.63 13.01 0.23
N TYR A 336 7.23 12.80 -0.95
CA TYR A 336 8.23 11.76 -1.14
C TYR A 336 9.56 12.04 -0.44
N SER A 337 9.83 13.26 0.04
CA SER A 337 10.99 13.50 0.89
C SER A 337 10.94 12.70 2.20
N LEU A 338 9.75 12.28 2.65
CA LEU A 338 9.57 11.41 3.80
C LEU A 338 10.11 9.99 3.57
N ILE A 339 10.10 9.50 2.32
CA ILE A 339 10.72 8.22 1.96
C ILE A 339 12.23 8.30 2.13
N GLU A 340 12.84 9.36 1.62
CA GLU A 340 14.28 9.59 1.72
C GLU A 340 14.70 9.73 3.18
N LEU A 341 14.00 10.58 3.92
CA LEU A 341 14.22 10.77 5.36
C LEU A 341 14.12 9.44 6.12
N ARG A 342 13.09 8.62 5.83
CA ARG A 342 12.90 7.32 6.48
C ARG A 342 14.07 6.38 6.20
N ARG A 343 14.53 6.32 4.96
CA ARG A 343 15.63 5.43 4.52
C ARG A 343 16.98 5.89 5.05
N SER A 344 17.21 7.20 5.18
CA SER A 344 18.40 7.74 5.84
C SER A 344 18.41 7.44 7.34
N ASN A 345 17.28 7.57 8.02
CA ASN A 345 17.16 7.32 9.46
C ASN A 345 17.24 5.83 9.82
N LEU A 346 16.72 4.94 8.97
CA LEU A 346 16.78 3.49 9.13
C LEU A 346 17.19 2.82 7.81
N PRO A 347 18.50 2.66 7.52
CA PRO A 347 18.98 2.15 6.23
C PRO A 347 18.84 0.62 6.13
N MET A 348 17.59 0.13 6.11
CA MET A 348 17.29 -1.30 6.06
C MET A 348 17.84 -1.98 4.79
N GLY A 349 17.88 -1.25 3.67
CA GLY A 349 18.39 -1.75 2.40
C GLY A 349 19.82 -2.29 2.50
N SER A 350 20.74 -1.54 3.12
CA SER A 350 22.15 -1.94 3.27
C SER A 350 22.37 -2.99 4.38
N GLN A 351 21.34 -3.29 5.17
CA GLN A 351 21.41 -4.24 6.29
C GLN A 351 20.85 -5.61 5.93
N ARG A 352 20.27 -5.78 4.73
CA ARG A 352 19.76 -7.08 4.26
C ARG A 352 20.90 -8.07 4.10
N ARG A 353 20.68 -9.31 4.56
CA ARG A 353 21.67 -10.39 4.56
C ARG A 353 21.52 -11.26 3.32
N GLY A 354 21.98 -10.73 2.18
CA GLY A 354 21.94 -11.42 0.89
C GLY A 354 22.70 -12.75 0.82
N ASP A 355 23.64 -12.92 1.76
CA ASP A 355 24.38 -14.15 2.02
C ASP A 355 23.53 -15.23 2.73
N LEU A 356 22.42 -14.88 3.36
CA LEU A 356 21.53 -15.81 4.08
C LEU A 356 20.19 -16.01 3.38
N TYR A 357 19.63 -14.95 2.78
CA TYR A 357 18.35 -14.99 2.10
C TYR A 357 18.32 -14.03 0.93
N GLN A 358 17.51 -14.37 -0.08
CA GLN A 358 17.34 -13.54 -1.27
C GLN A 358 15.87 -13.48 -1.67
N LEU A 359 15.45 -12.30 -2.13
CA LEU A 359 14.19 -12.14 -2.85
C LEU A 359 14.44 -12.41 -4.34
N VAL A 360 13.72 -13.39 -4.90
CA VAL A 360 13.89 -13.82 -6.30
C VAL A 360 12.69 -13.40 -7.14
N ASP A 361 12.91 -12.47 -8.08
CA ASP A 361 11.93 -12.11 -9.11
C ASP A 361 12.06 -13.05 -10.31
N VAL A 362 11.34 -14.17 -10.25
CA VAL A 362 11.42 -15.25 -11.24
C VAL A 362 11.06 -14.79 -12.66
N GLN A 363 10.17 -13.81 -12.81
CA GLN A 363 9.79 -13.31 -14.13
C GLN A 363 10.89 -12.49 -14.74
N ARG A 364 11.49 -11.59 -13.94
CA ARG A 364 12.57 -10.75 -14.43
C ARG A 364 13.82 -11.56 -14.75
N LEU A 365 14.09 -12.62 -13.99
CA LEU A 365 15.17 -13.57 -14.30
C LEU A 365 15.02 -14.25 -15.66
N LYS A 366 13.80 -14.58 -16.06
CA LYS A 366 13.54 -15.22 -17.37
C LYS A 366 13.61 -14.25 -18.55
N SER A 367 13.53 -12.94 -18.27
CA SER A 367 13.54 -11.87 -19.29
C SER A 367 14.93 -11.28 -19.56
N GLN A 368 15.93 -11.63 -18.74
CA GLN A 368 17.35 -11.33 -18.95
C GLN A 368 18.01 -12.52 -19.64
#